data_AF-A0A671U788-F1
#
_entry.id   AF-A0A671U788-F1
#
_cell.length_a   1.000
_cell.length_b   1.000
_cell.length_c   1.000
_cell.angle_alpha   90.00
_cell.angle_beta   90.00
_cell.angle_gamma   90.00
#
_symmetry.space_group_name_H-M   'P 1'
#
loop_
_entity.id
_entity.type
_entity.pdbx_description
1 polymer ?
#
loop_
_entity_poly.entity_id
_entity_poly.type
_entity_poly.pdbx_seq_one_letter_code
_entity_poly.pdbx_strand_id
1 'polypeptide(L)'
;MSRLCVFLLLPVLLGPASAIQFYLPVHSVKCLQEDIHKNVLVTGEYEVSEEPETTTNLKITDSAGDLLFNKENITSGKFSFTTETQDRFNICFHSTLTMGDGKVPDRLVTLKTKHGVDALNQEEIAKVEKLNPLEAKLRTLEHLSNSMADDFVYMRKRGKEMRRTNASTNTRVLFINIISVSCLCSMAIWQVFYLRRFFRTKKLIE
;
A
#
# COMPACT_ATOMS: atom_id res chain seq x y z
N MET A 1 -10.83 6.65 32.69
CA MET A 1 -11.55 6.36 31.42
C MET A 1 -11.24 7.38 30.31
N SER A 2 -11.22 8.69 30.58
CA SER A 2 -10.89 9.73 29.56
C SER A 2 -9.50 9.58 28.90
N ARG A 3 -8.46 9.21 29.67
CA ARG A 3 -7.10 9.00 29.12
C ARG A 3 -6.93 7.77 28.21
N LEU A 4 -7.81 6.76 28.35
CA LEU A 4 -7.80 5.60 27.46
C LEU A 4 -8.40 5.91 26.09
N CYS A 5 -9.40 6.81 26.02
CA CYS A 5 -10.01 7.24 24.77
C CYS A 5 -9.03 8.05 23.90
N VAL A 6 -8.19 8.90 24.52
CA VAL A 6 -7.21 9.72 23.79
C VAL A 6 -6.14 8.84 23.13
N PHE A 7 -5.71 7.75 23.79
CA PHE A 7 -4.75 6.80 23.22
C PHE A 7 -5.35 5.97 22.07
N LEU A 8 -6.66 5.76 22.06
CA LEU A 8 -7.37 5.02 21.02
C LEU A 8 -7.68 5.85 19.75
N LEU A 9 -7.70 7.18 19.86
CA LEU A 9 -8.00 8.10 18.74
C LEU A 9 -6.76 8.55 17.95
N LEU A 10 -5.56 8.40 18.52
CA LEU A 10 -4.31 8.85 17.89
C LEU A 10 -3.90 8.12 16.59
N PRO A 11 -4.19 6.83 16.37
CA PRO A 11 -3.78 6.15 15.13
C PRO A 11 -4.62 6.52 13.90
N VAL A 12 -5.70 7.30 14.04
CA VAL A 12 -6.62 7.63 12.93
C VAL A 12 -6.12 8.80 12.06
N LEU A 13 -5.15 9.59 12.52
CA LEU A 13 -4.67 10.77 11.78
C LEU A 13 -3.50 10.50 10.81
N LEU A 14 -2.89 9.31 10.82
CA LEU A 14 -1.82 9.00 9.88
C LEU A 14 -2.42 8.37 8.61
N GLY A 15 -2.55 9.17 7.56
CA GLY A 15 -2.82 8.66 6.21
C GLY A 15 -1.67 7.77 5.72
N PRO A 16 -1.95 6.72 4.93
CA PRO A 16 -0.90 5.88 4.37
C PRO A 16 -0.13 6.67 3.30
N ALA A 17 1.18 6.85 3.52
CA ALA A 17 2.10 7.20 2.45
C ALA A 17 2.64 5.90 1.84
N SER A 18 2.36 5.65 0.56
CA SER A 18 2.99 4.54 -0.16
C SER A 18 4.42 4.92 -0.51
N ALA A 19 5.36 4.47 0.31
CA ALA A 19 6.79 4.47 0.00
C ALA A 19 7.30 3.04 0.23
N ILE A 20 8.11 2.55 -0.70
CA ILE A 20 8.72 1.22 -0.60
C ILE A 20 10.14 1.43 -0.10
N GLN A 21 10.47 0.79 1.01
CA GLN A 21 11.81 0.84 1.58
C GLN A 21 12.30 -0.60 1.83
N PHE A 22 13.50 -0.92 1.34
CA PHE A 22 14.08 -2.25 1.49
C PHE A 22 15.59 -2.21 1.63
N TYR A 23 16.13 -3.23 2.28
CA TYR A 23 17.56 -3.49 2.34
C TYR A 23 18.01 -4.24 1.09
N LEU A 24 19.09 -3.74 0.48
CA LEU A 24 19.75 -4.28 -0.70
C LEU A 24 21.11 -4.85 -0.28
N PRO A 25 21.22 -6.18 -0.16
CA PRO A 25 22.49 -6.83 0.10
C PRO A 25 23.51 -6.62 -1.01
N VAL A 26 24.77 -6.78 -0.64
CA VAL A 26 25.90 -6.70 -1.56
C VAL A 26 25.87 -7.84 -2.58
N HIS A 27 26.28 -7.59 -3.83
CA HIS A 27 26.23 -8.56 -4.94
C HIS A 27 24.84 -9.15 -5.20
N SER A 28 23.79 -8.42 -4.81
CA SER A 28 22.41 -8.85 -5.00
C SER A 28 21.65 -7.90 -5.92
N VAL A 29 20.59 -8.44 -6.52
CA VAL A 29 19.61 -7.69 -7.30
C VAL A 29 18.27 -7.78 -6.60
N LYS A 30 17.60 -6.64 -6.41
CA LYS A 30 16.19 -6.61 -6.03
C LYS A 30 15.39 -5.83 -7.05
N CYS A 31 14.27 -6.42 -7.49
CA CYS A 31 13.40 -5.83 -8.49
C CYS A 31 12.00 -5.63 -7.93
N LEU A 32 11.40 -4.49 -8.24
CA LEU A 32 9.98 -4.24 -8.09
C LEU A 32 9.29 -4.43 -9.44
N GLN A 33 8.33 -5.35 -9.50
CA GLN A 33 7.55 -5.60 -10.71
C GLN A 33 6.16 -4.97 -10.56
N GLU A 34 5.77 -4.15 -11.53
CA GLU A 34 4.48 -3.46 -11.54
C GLU A 34 3.76 -3.67 -12.88
N ASP A 35 2.44 -3.86 -12.82
CA ASP A 35 1.56 -3.99 -13.97
C ASP A 35 0.93 -2.62 -14.30
N ILE A 36 1.23 -2.05 -15.47
CA ILE A 36 0.71 -0.73 -15.87
C ILE A 36 -0.04 -0.78 -17.19
N HIS A 37 -1.11 0.02 -17.26
CA HIS A 37 -1.93 0.16 -18.45
C HIS A 37 -1.23 0.95 -19.56
N LYS A 38 -1.73 0.81 -20.78
CA LYS A 38 -1.22 1.52 -21.96
C LYS A 38 -1.33 3.04 -21.82
N ASN A 39 -0.35 3.77 -22.33
CA ASN A 39 -0.31 5.25 -22.41
C ASN A 39 -0.35 5.95 -21.05
N VAL A 40 0.32 5.39 -20.05
CA VAL A 40 0.39 5.96 -18.70
C VAL A 40 1.80 6.51 -18.46
N LEU A 41 1.88 7.76 -18.02
CA LEU A 41 3.14 8.35 -17.55
C LEU A 41 3.49 7.76 -16.19
N VAL A 42 4.70 7.23 -16.07
CA VAL A 42 5.28 6.70 -14.85
C VAL A 42 6.41 7.61 -14.42
N THR A 43 6.34 8.09 -13.18
CA THR A 43 7.44 8.84 -12.57
C THR A 43 7.85 8.15 -11.27
N GLY A 44 9.14 8.15 -10.99
CA GLY A 44 9.64 7.60 -9.74
C GLY A 44 10.79 8.38 -9.18
N GLU A 45 10.86 8.44 -7.85
CA GLU A 45 11.95 9.03 -7.09
C GLU A 45 12.62 7.92 -6.29
N TYR A 46 13.95 7.86 -6.35
CA TYR A 46 14.74 6.89 -5.62
C TYR A 46 15.80 7.60 -4.78
N GLU A 47 16.08 7.00 -3.62
CA GLU A 47 17.12 7.44 -2.69
C GLU A 47 17.80 6.20 -2.11
N VAL A 48 19.12 6.14 -2.25
CA VAL A 48 19.98 5.04 -1.81
C VAL A 48 20.94 5.61 -0.78
N SER A 49 21.00 4.97 0.40
CA SER A 49 21.96 5.35 1.45
C SER A 49 23.39 5.33 0.90
N GLU A 50 24.19 6.36 1.19
CA GLU A 50 25.60 6.43 0.77
C GLU A 50 26.46 5.48 1.62
N GLU A 51 27.25 4.65 0.93
CA GLU A 51 28.19 3.70 1.52
C GLU A 51 29.44 3.70 0.61
N PRO A 52 30.65 3.93 1.13
CA PRO A 52 31.85 4.21 0.31
C PRO A 52 32.38 3.00 -0.48
N GLU A 53 32.10 1.78 -0.03
CA GLU A 53 32.68 0.53 -0.59
C GLU A 53 31.77 -0.18 -1.60
N THR A 54 30.56 0.34 -1.83
CA THR A 54 29.60 -0.25 -2.77
C THR A 54 29.05 0.79 -3.73
N THR A 55 28.59 0.32 -4.88
CA THR A 55 27.87 1.12 -5.88
C THR A 55 26.57 0.44 -6.24
N THR A 56 25.54 1.22 -6.52
CA THR A 56 24.23 0.71 -6.92
C THR A 56 23.90 1.17 -8.32
N ASN A 57 23.44 0.25 -9.16
CA ASN A 57 22.99 0.52 -10.52
C ASN A 57 21.47 0.32 -10.60
N LEU A 58 20.78 1.20 -11.32
CA LEU A 58 19.35 1.15 -11.53
C LEU A 58 19.07 0.79 -12.99
N LYS A 59 18.29 -0.27 -13.19
CA LYS A 59 17.85 -0.72 -14.51
C LYS A 59 16.35 -0.94 -14.51
N ILE A 60 15.66 -0.32 -15.46
CA ILE A 60 14.22 -0.50 -15.70
C ILE A 60 14.06 -1.21 -17.03
N THR A 61 13.37 -2.35 -17.00
CA THR A 61 13.11 -3.17 -18.20
C THR A 61 11.64 -3.48 -18.34
N ASP A 62 11.19 -3.63 -19.59
CA ASP A 62 9.86 -4.14 -19.90
C ASP A 62 9.78 -5.68 -19.79
N SER A 63 8.60 -6.26 -20.00
CA SER A 63 8.36 -7.71 -19.95
C SER A 63 9.13 -8.48 -21.03
N ALA A 64 9.36 -7.84 -22.18
CA ALA A 64 10.19 -8.34 -23.27
C ALA A 64 11.70 -8.31 -22.94
N GLY A 65 12.09 -7.64 -21.86
CA GLY A 65 13.49 -7.42 -21.48
C GLY A 65 14.12 -6.18 -22.10
N ASP A 66 13.35 -5.39 -22.85
CA ASP A 66 13.80 -4.14 -23.44
C ASP A 66 14.13 -3.10 -22.36
N LEU A 67 15.23 -2.39 -22.54
CA LEU A 67 15.77 -1.46 -21.56
C LEU A 67 15.11 -0.10 -21.73
N LEU A 68 14.30 0.30 -20.74
CA LEU A 68 13.59 1.58 -20.72
C LEU A 68 14.44 2.68 -20.07
N PHE A 69 15.17 2.33 -19.01
CA PHE A 69 16.03 3.26 -18.28
C PHE A 69 17.21 2.52 -17.68
N ASN A 70 18.40 3.10 -17.76
CA ASN A 70 19.60 2.57 -17.11
C ASN A 70 20.44 3.72 -16.57
N LYS A 71 20.89 3.58 -15.32
CA LYS A 71 21.79 4.53 -14.70
C LYS A 71 22.72 3.82 -13.74
N GLU A 72 24.00 4.10 -13.90
CA GLU A 72 25.08 3.53 -13.09
C GLU A 72 25.44 4.45 -11.93
N ASN A 73 25.95 3.89 -10.84
CA ASN A 73 26.42 4.60 -9.64
C ASN A 73 25.40 5.63 -9.11
N ILE A 74 24.19 5.16 -8.79
CA ILE A 74 23.10 6.00 -8.31
C ILE A 74 23.15 6.22 -6.78
N THR A 75 22.88 7.47 -6.37
CA THR A 75 22.66 7.85 -4.97
C THR A 75 21.22 8.32 -4.78
N SER A 76 20.83 9.42 -5.41
CA SER A 76 19.44 9.89 -5.46
C SER A 76 19.08 10.38 -6.86
N GLY A 77 17.79 10.41 -7.18
CA GLY A 77 17.33 10.92 -8.46
C GLY A 77 15.87 10.64 -8.76
N LYS A 78 15.47 11.06 -9.96
CA LYS A 78 14.13 10.82 -10.51
C LYS A 78 14.23 10.19 -11.89
N PHE A 79 13.26 9.37 -12.24
CA PHE A 79 13.08 8.83 -13.58
C PHE A 79 11.65 9.08 -14.05
N SER A 80 11.48 9.19 -15.36
CA SER A 80 10.17 9.28 -16.00
C SER A 80 10.18 8.52 -17.32
N PHE A 81 9.12 7.77 -17.59
CA PHE A 81 8.89 7.11 -18.88
C PHE A 81 7.39 6.97 -19.11
N THR A 82 6.99 6.84 -20.37
CA THR A 82 5.58 6.63 -20.73
C THR A 82 5.42 5.23 -21.31
N THR A 83 4.41 4.49 -20.86
CA THR A 83 4.14 3.13 -21.37
C THR A 83 3.49 3.18 -22.75
N GLU A 84 4.06 2.51 -23.75
CA GLU A 84 3.48 2.41 -25.10
C GLU A 84 2.42 1.31 -25.22
N THR A 85 2.58 0.25 -24.46
CA THR A 85 1.69 -0.91 -24.39
C THR A 85 1.31 -1.18 -22.94
N GLN A 86 0.21 -1.91 -22.74
CA GLN A 86 -0.12 -2.41 -21.40
C GLN A 86 0.85 -3.56 -21.10
N ASP A 87 1.78 -3.33 -20.19
CA ASP A 87 2.84 -4.29 -19.91
C ASP A 87 3.38 -4.21 -18.47
N ARG A 88 4.21 -5.19 -18.12
CA ARG A 88 4.86 -5.36 -16.82
C ARG A 88 6.31 -4.92 -16.91
N PHE A 89 6.66 -3.89 -16.16
CA PHE A 89 8.05 -3.44 -16.06
C PHE A 89 8.65 -3.83 -14.72
N ASN A 90 9.96 -3.98 -14.71
CA ASN A 90 10.77 -4.31 -13.56
C ASN A 90 11.73 -3.17 -13.26
N ILE A 91 11.64 -2.58 -12.06
CA ILE A 91 12.60 -1.62 -11.54
C ILE A 91 13.60 -2.39 -10.69
N CYS A 92 14.79 -2.64 -11.22
CA CYS A 92 15.83 -3.43 -10.58
C CYS A 92 16.98 -2.57 -10.06
N PHE A 93 17.35 -2.77 -8.80
CA PHE A 93 18.54 -2.22 -8.17
C PHE A 93 19.58 -3.32 -8.03
N HIS A 94 20.77 -3.08 -8.58
CA HIS A 94 21.90 -4.01 -8.55
C HIS A 94 23.03 -3.42 -7.70
N SER A 95 23.45 -4.12 -6.65
CA SER A 95 24.54 -3.70 -5.78
C SER A 95 25.86 -4.38 -6.17
N THR A 96 26.89 -3.59 -6.43
CA THR A 96 28.25 -4.05 -6.75
C THR A 96 29.26 -3.52 -5.74
N LEU A 97 30.25 -4.33 -5.37
CA LEU A 97 31.39 -3.91 -4.56
C LEU A 97 32.42 -3.18 -5.43
N THR A 98 32.93 -2.05 -4.95
CA THR A 98 34.01 -1.32 -5.63
C THR A 98 35.39 -1.75 -5.14
N MET A 99 35.55 -2.10 -3.85
CA MET A 99 36.84 -2.48 -3.27
C MET A 99 36.68 -3.52 -2.14
N GLY A 100 37.39 -4.66 -2.26
CA GLY A 100 37.56 -5.66 -1.21
C GLY A 100 36.47 -6.73 -1.11
N ASP A 101 36.83 -7.92 -0.62
CA ASP A 101 35.94 -9.06 -0.35
C ASP A 101 35.47 -9.05 1.13
N GLY A 102 35.22 -7.83 1.64
CA GLY A 102 34.84 -7.57 3.02
C GLY A 102 33.34 -7.75 3.24
N LYS A 103 32.95 -8.03 4.48
CA LYS A 103 31.54 -8.09 4.87
C LYS A 103 30.98 -6.67 5.02
N VAL A 104 30.53 -6.08 3.92
CA VAL A 104 29.95 -4.72 3.88
C VAL A 104 28.47 -4.77 4.31
N PRO A 105 27.97 -3.75 5.05
CA PRO A 105 26.56 -3.67 5.44
C PRO A 105 25.60 -3.54 4.25
N ASP A 106 24.35 -3.96 4.48
CA ASP A 106 23.27 -3.84 3.50
C ASP A 106 22.85 -2.37 3.32
N ARG A 107 22.63 -1.94 2.08
CA ARG A 107 22.20 -0.57 1.78
C ARG A 107 20.69 -0.44 1.90
N LEU A 108 20.24 0.72 2.37
CA LEU A 108 18.83 1.06 2.41
C LEU A 108 18.43 1.79 1.13
N VAL A 109 17.43 1.26 0.42
CA VAL A 109 16.86 1.85 -0.80
C VAL A 109 15.43 2.28 -0.50
N THR A 110 15.12 3.53 -0.79
CA THR A 110 13.77 4.10 -0.74
C THR A 110 13.32 4.40 -2.16
N LEU A 111 12.16 3.88 -2.56
CA LEU A 111 11.55 4.07 -3.86
C LEU A 111 10.13 4.60 -3.70
N LYS A 112 9.80 5.66 -4.43
CA LYS A 112 8.45 6.23 -4.55
C LYS A 112 8.05 6.26 -6.02
N THR A 113 7.07 5.46 -6.41
CA THR A 113 6.51 5.42 -7.76
C THR A 113 5.17 6.15 -7.82
N LYS A 114 4.88 6.81 -8.94
CA LYS A 114 3.62 7.49 -9.24
C LYS A 114 3.22 7.20 -10.69
N HIS A 115 1.91 7.12 -10.94
CA HIS A 115 1.38 6.76 -12.26
C HIS A 115 0.24 7.70 -12.67
N GLY A 116 0.13 7.95 -13.98
CA GLY A 116 -1.02 8.64 -14.57
C GLY A 116 -1.20 10.06 -14.05
N VAL A 117 -2.40 10.39 -13.58
CA VAL A 117 -2.75 11.74 -13.10
C VAL A 117 -1.91 12.19 -11.90
N ASP A 118 -1.41 11.24 -11.10
CA ASP A 118 -0.52 11.53 -9.97
C ASP A 118 0.93 11.81 -10.41
N ALA A 119 1.29 11.42 -11.65
CA ALA A 119 2.58 11.66 -12.26
C ALA A 119 2.63 12.98 -13.07
N LEU A 120 1.47 13.59 -13.37
CA LEU A 120 1.38 14.85 -14.08
C LEU A 120 1.70 16.02 -13.13
N ASN A 121 2.94 16.51 -13.18
CA ASN A 121 3.30 17.78 -12.54
C ASN A 121 2.53 18.92 -13.24
N GLN A 122 1.61 19.57 -12.51
CA GLN A 122 0.81 20.71 -12.99
C GLN A 122 1.66 21.91 -13.50
N GLU A 123 2.96 21.94 -13.22
CA GLU A 123 3.86 23.05 -13.56
C GLU A 123 4.46 22.98 -14.97
N GLU A 124 4.60 21.79 -15.57
CA GLU A 124 5.20 21.65 -16.93
C GLU A 124 4.18 21.78 -18.06
N ILE A 125 2.90 21.49 -17.80
CA ILE A 125 1.81 21.66 -18.79
C ILE A 125 1.59 23.14 -19.14
N ALA A 126 1.98 24.06 -18.25
CA ALA A 126 1.88 25.50 -18.50
C ALA A 126 2.87 26.01 -19.56
N LYS A 127 3.88 25.22 -19.95
CA LYS A 127 4.98 25.70 -20.82
C LYS A 127 4.96 25.19 -22.26
N VAL A 128 4.21 24.13 -22.60
CA VAL A 128 4.43 23.43 -23.88
C VAL A 128 3.42 23.73 -24.99
N GLU A 129 2.19 24.18 -24.74
CA GLU A 129 1.22 24.30 -25.85
C GLU A 129 0.85 25.74 -26.23
N LYS A 130 1.55 26.24 -27.25
CA LYS A 130 1.02 27.24 -28.18
C LYS A 130 -0.02 26.58 -29.11
N LEU A 131 -1.18 26.21 -28.57
CA LEU A 131 -2.42 26.03 -29.33
C LEU A 131 -3.53 26.78 -28.57
N ASN A 132 -4.53 27.27 -29.32
CA ASN A 132 -5.55 28.20 -28.82
C ASN A 132 -6.00 27.83 -27.39
N PRO A 133 -5.70 28.66 -26.37
CA PRO A 133 -5.74 28.29 -24.95
C PRO A 133 -7.13 27.92 -24.43
N LEU A 134 -8.14 27.95 -25.29
CA LEU A 134 -9.53 27.60 -25.01
C LEU A 134 -9.86 26.14 -25.36
N GLU A 135 -9.41 25.63 -26.51
CA GLU A 135 -9.76 24.28 -26.98
C GLU A 135 -8.97 23.20 -26.21
N ALA A 136 -7.69 23.49 -25.91
CA ALA A 136 -6.88 22.66 -25.02
C ALA A 136 -7.47 22.58 -23.60
N LYS A 137 -8.04 23.69 -23.09
CA LYS A 137 -8.72 23.70 -21.79
C LYS A 137 -10.02 22.89 -21.81
N LEU A 138 -10.79 22.94 -22.90
CA LEU A 138 -12.02 22.15 -23.03
C LEU A 138 -11.75 20.65 -23.12
N ARG A 139 -10.80 20.21 -23.95
CA ARG A 139 -10.36 18.81 -24.03
C ARG A 139 -9.84 18.30 -22.68
N THR A 140 -9.10 19.15 -21.96
CA THR A 140 -8.62 18.84 -20.61
C THR A 140 -9.77 18.69 -19.62
N LEU A 141 -10.76 19.58 -19.63
CA LEU A 141 -11.94 19.48 -18.75
C LEU A 141 -12.80 18.25 -19.05
N GLU A 142 -12.95 17.90 -20.32
CA GLU A 142 -13.64 16.69 -20.75
C GLU A 142 -12.92 15.43 -20.24
N HIS A 143 -11.60 15.35 -20.41
CA HIS A 143 -10.80 14.25 -19.89
C HIS A 143 -10.84 14.15 -18.37
N LEU A 144 -10.76 15.29 -17.66
CA LEU A 144 -10.88 15.34 -16.21
C LEU A 144 -12.25 14.87 -15.73
N SER A 145 -13.33 15.27 -16.42
CA SER A 145 -14.69 14.84 -16.10
C SER A 145 -14.89 13.34 -16.30
N ASN A 146 -14.38 12.78 -17.39
CA ASN A 146 -14.46 11.35 -17.66
C ASN A 146 -13.65 10.53 -16.65
N SER A 147 -12.43 10.99 -16.31
CA SER A 147 -11.62 10.37 -15.26
C SER A 147 -12.34 10.37 -13.90
N MET A 148 -12.98 11.49 -13.53
CA MET A 148 -13.76 11.56 -12.30
C MET A 148 -14.96 10.60 -12.31
N ALA A 149 -15.65 10.48 -13.45
CA ALA A 149 -16.77 9.56 -13.59
C ALA A 149 -16.35 8.10 -13.39
N ASP A 150 -15.21 7.70 -13.97
CA ASP A 150 -14.63 6.37 -13.78
C ASP A 150 -14.20 6.14 -12.32
N ASP A 151 -13.61 7.14 -11.68
CA ASP A 151 -13.27 7.10 -10.25
C ASP A 151 -14.52 6.96 -9.37
N PHE A 152 -15.63 7.63 -9.70
CA PHE A 152 -16.91 7.47 -9.01
C PHE A 152 -17.45 6.04 -9.15
N VAL A 153 -17.34 5.43 -10.33
CA VAL A 153 -17.75 4.04 -10.56
C VAL A 153 -16.89 3.07 -9.73
N TYR A 154 -15.58 3.28 -9.70
CA TYR A 154 -14.64 2.51 -8.89
C TYR A 154 -14.92 2.66 -7.39
N MET A 155 -15.06 3.88 -6.88
CA MET A 155 -15.39 4.16 -5.48
C MET A 155 -16.72 3.54 -5.07
N ARG A 156 -17.72 3.55 -5.96
CA ARG A 156 -19.01 2.90 -5.73
C ARG A 156 -18.87 1.38 -5.65
N LYS A 157 -18.03 0.76 -6.49
CA LYS A 157 -17.76 -0.69 -6.46
C LYS A 157 -17.08 -1.07 -5.14
N ARG A 158 -16.03 -0.33 -4.75
CA ARG A 158 -15.32 -0.53 -3.48
C ARG A 158 -16.23 -0.30 -2.28
N GLY A 159 -17.13 0.69 -2.34
CA GLY A 159 -18.14 0.94 -1.31
C GLY A 159 -19.14 -0.20 -1.15
N LYS A 160 -19.54 -0.84 -2.26
CA LYS A 160 -20.39 -2.05 -2.22
C LYS A 160 -19.66 -3.23 -1.59
N GLU A 161 -18.38 -3.43 -1.92
CA GLU A 161 -17.55 -4.47 -1.32
C GLU A 161 -17.36 -4.24 0.19
N MET A 162 -17.07 -2.99 0.60
CA MET A 162 -16.95 -2.62 2.01
C MET A 162 -18.25 -2.82 2.80
N ARG A 163 -19.42 -2.56 2.18
CA ARG A 163 -20.71 -2.88 2.80
C ARG A 163 -20.94 -4.39 2.93
N ARG A 164 -20.51 -5.19 1.95
CA ARG A 164 -20.62 -6.66 2.01
C ARG A 164 -19.73 -7.25 3.10
N THR A 165 -18.48 -6.79 3.22
CA THR A 165 -17.60 -7.23 4.31
C THR A 165 -18.16 -6.83 5.66
N ASN A 166 -18.64 -5.59 5.81
CA ASN A 166 -19.26 -5.14 7.06
C ASN A 166 -20.50 -5.98 7.43
N ALA A 167 -21.37 -6.29 6.46
CA ALA A 167 -22.52 -7.17 6.69
C ALA A 167 -22.09 -8.58 7.14
N SER A 168 -21.10 -9.18 6.47
CA SER A 168 -20.61 -10.52 6.82
C SER A 168 -19.92 -10.57 8.20
N THR A 169 -19.16 -9.53 8.55
CA THR A 169 -18.51 -9.41 9.86
C THR A 169 -19.55 -9.22 10.96
N ASN A 170 -20.54 -8.34 10.74
CA ASN A 170 -21.61 -8.11 11.70
C ASN A 170 -22.39 -9.39 11.99
N THR A 171 -22.72 -10.19 10.97
CA THR A 171 -23.40 -11.49 11.17
C THR A 171 -22.55 -12.47 11.97
N ARG A 172 -21.25 -12.57 11.69
CA ARG A 172 -20.34 -13.46 12.44
C ARG A 172 -20.20 -13.04 13.90
N VAL A 173 -20.05 -11.74 14.16
CA VAL A 173 -19.95 -11.18 15.51
C VAL A 173 -21.24 -11.40 16.30
N LEU A 174 -22.40 -11.21 15.67
CA LEU A 174 -23.70 -11.47 16.29
C LEU A 174 -23.83 -12.93 16.72
N PHE A 175 -23.38 -13.88 15.90
CA PHE A 175 -23.42 -15.30 16.22
C PHE A 175 -22.52 -15.66 17.42
N ILE A 176 -21.30 -15.12 17.46
CA ILE A 176 -20.36 -15.30 18.59
C ILE A 176 -20.95 -14.71 19.89
N ASN A 177 -21.62 -13.56 19.81
CA ASN A 177 -22.27 -12.94 20.96
C ASN A 177 -23.41 -13.82 21.51
N ILE A 178 -24.26 -14.35 20.63
CA ILE A 178 -25.35 -15.28 21.04
C ILE A 178 -24.79 -16.51 21.77
N ILE A 179 -23.73 -17.12 21.23
CA ILE A 179 -23.07 -18.27 21.87
C ILE A 179 -22.51 -17.89 23.24
N SER A 180 -21.86 -16.72 23.34
CA SER A 180 -21.29 -16.23 24.59
C SER A 180 -22.35 -16.03 25.68
N VAL A 181 -23.45 -15.35 25.36
CA VAL A 181 -24.57 -15.14 26.29
C VAL A 181 -25.20 -16.48 26.71
N SER A 182 -25.40 -17.40 25.77
CA SER A 182 -25.93 -18.73 26.05
C SER A 182 -25.03 -19.54 27.01
N CYS A 183 -23.71 -19.47 26.82
CA CYS A 183 -22.74 -20.12 27.70
C CYS A 183 -22.79 -19.54 29.13
N LEU A 184 -22.85 -18.22 29.26
CA LEU A 184 -22.97 -17.55 30.56
C LEU A 184 -24.26 -17.94 31.29
N CYS A 185 -25.40 -18.00 30.60
CA CYS A 185 -26.66 -18.47 31.17
C CYS A 185 -26.57 -19.93 31.62
N SER A 186 -25.97 -20.80 30.81
CA SER A 186 -25.77 -22.21 31.14
C SER A 186 -24.92 -22.39 32.39
N MET A 187 -23.81 -21.63 32.50
CA MET A 187 -22.96 -21.64 33.70
C MET A 187 -23.70 -21.13 34.94
N ALA A 188 -24.49 -20.07 34.82
CA ALA A 188 -25.26 -19.54 35.95
C ALA A 188 -26.29 -20.57 36.47
N ILE A 189 -27.02 -21.23 35.56
CA ILE A 189 -27.97 -22.29 35.93
C ILE A 189 -27.23 -23.46 36.58
N TRP A 190 -26.10 -23.87 36.01
CA TRP A 190 -25.28 -24.94 36.55
C TRP A 190 -24.76 -24.62 37.96
N GLN A 191 -24.28 -23.39 38.18
CA GLN A 191 -23.82 -22.92 39.49
C GLN A 191 -24.94 -22.99 40.54
N VAL A 192 -26.16 -22.55 40.19
CA VAL A 192 -27.32 -22.63 41.10
C VAL A 192 -27.69 -24.09 41.39
N PHE A 193 -27.70 -24.96 40.37
CA PHE A 193 -27.99 -26.37 40.56
C PHE A 193 -26.94 -27.07 41.43
N TYR A 194 -25.66 -26.80 41.18
CA TYR A 194 -24.54 -27.32 41.96
C TYR A 194 -24.64 -26.91 43.42
N LEU A 195 -24.89 -25.62 43.71
CA LEU A 195 -25.09 -25.14 45.08
C LEU A 195 -26.30 -25.79 45.75
N ARG A 196 -27.45 -25.91 45.06
CA ARG A 196 -28.63 -26.61 45.59
C ARG A 196 -28.35 -28.08 45.90
N ARG A 197 -27.63 -28.78 45.02
CA ARG A 197 -27.23 -30.18 45.24
C ARG A 197 -26.25 -30.31 46.41
N PHE A 198 -25.32 -29.38 46.53
CA PHE A 198 -24.36 -29.34 47.64
C PHE A 198 -25.06 -29.19 49.00
N PHE A 199 -26.02 -28.25 49.12
CA PHE A 199 -26.79 -28.06 50.36
C PHE A 199 -27.71 -29.25 50.70
N ARG A 200 -28.36 -29.86 49.70
CA ARG A 200 -29.14 -31.11 49.88
C ARG A 200 -28.27 -32.25 50.41
N THR A 201 -27.06 -32.42 49.86
CA THR A 201 -26.17 -33.54 50.22
C THR A 201 -25.58 -33.36 51.63
N LYS A 202 -25.35 -32.12 52.07
CA LYS A 202 -24.82 -31.80 53.40
C LYS A 202 -25.89 -31.65 54.49
N LYS A 203 -27.18 -31.86 54.18
CA LYS A 203 -28.33 -31.77 55.12
C LYS A 203 -28.34 -30.49 55.98
N LEU A 204 -28.06 -29.33 55.40
CA LEU A 204 -28.10 -28.04 56.12
C LEU A 204 -29.44 -27.30 56.03
N ILE A 205 -30.37 -27.75 55.20
CA ILE A 205 -31.73 -27.20 55.09
C ILE A 205 -32.68 -28.40 54.91
N GLU A 206 -33.62 -28.55 55.84
CA GLU A 206 -34.76 -29.47 55.76
C GLU A 206 -35.78 -28.96 54.73
#